data_AF-A0A1B6ABG0-F1
#
_entry.id   AF-A0A1B6ABG0-F1
#
_cell.length_a   1.000
_cell.length_b   1.000
_cell.length_c   1.000
_cell.angle_alpha   90.00
_cell.angle_beta   90.00
_cell.angle_gamma   90.00
#
_symmetry.space_group_name_H-M   'P 1'
#
loop_
_entity.id
_entity.type
_entity.pdbx_description
1 polymer ?
#
loop_
_entity_poly.entity_id
_entity_poly.type
_entity_poly.pdbx_seq_one_letter_code
_entity_poly.pdbx_strand_id
1 'polypeptide(L)'
;MADGHIVHGGALISCPHGGRAISAGGAGTRAGVGAEVLIDGASVVTAAEVITVSGCPHSVDRRPRPCTTIRWPPDADDHAVRVDGVPVLLTGSTGGATGMCFSADLVPQGPPVIASVHRGRGGRQGVSSR
;
A
#
# COMPACT_ATOMS: atom_id res chain seq x y z
N MET A 1 17.65 14.20 5.73
CA MET A 1 16.26 14.67 5.56
C MET A 1 15.44 13.45 5.25
N ALA A 2 14.45 13.12 6.08
CA ALA A 2 13.57 11.98 5.82
C ALA A 2 12.68 12.33 4.62
N ASP A 3 12.80 11.57 3.54
CA ASP A 3 11.93 11.63 2.39
C ASP A 3 10.76 10.64 2.57
N GLY A 4 9.54 11.11 2.29
CA GLY A 4 8.32 10.30 2.31
C GLY A 4 7.55 10.49 1.01
N HIS A 5 7.28 9.41 0.31
CA HIS A 5 6.51 9.39 -0.93
C HIS A 5 5.13 8.78 -0.68
N ILE A 6 4.08 9.46 -1.13
CA ILE A 6 2.70 8.94 -1.04
C ILE A 6 2.55 7.72 -1.94
N VAL A 7 1.99 6.65 -1.39
CA VAL A 7 1.59 5.46 -2.14
C VAL A 7 0.23 5.74 -2.79
N HIS A 8 0.14 5.52 -4.09
CA HIS A 8 -1.09 5.65 -4.87
C HIS A 8 -1.33 4.38 -5.72
N GLY A 9 -2.48 4.27 -6.38
CA GLY A 9 -2.88 3.09 -7.16
C GLY A 9 -1.91 2.61 -8.25
N GLY A 10 -0.92 3.41 -8.63
CA GLY A 10 0.15 3.00 -9.56
C GLY A 10 1.33 2.28 -8.90
N ALA A 11 1.38 2.23 -7.56
CA ALA A 11 2.48 1.59 -6.85
C ALA A 11 2.49 0.07 -7.06
N LEU A 12 3.70 -0.48 -7.21
CA LEU A 12 3.89 -1.93 -7.26
C LEU A 12 4.13 -2.42 -5.84
N ILE A 13 3.23 -3.29 -5.36
CA ILE A 13 3.31 -3.87 -4.03
C ILE A 13 3.43 -5.39 -4.16
N SER A 14 4.33 -5.98 -3.38
CA SER A 14 4.47 -7.43 -3.27
C SER A 14 4.63 -7.89 -1.83
N CYS A 15 4.27 -9.14 -1.56
CA CYS A 15 4.62 -9.76 -0.29
C CYS A 15 6.11 -10.18 -0.31
N PRO A 16 6.75 -10.39 0.85
CA PRO A 16 8.18 -10.74 0.91
C PRO A 16 8.49 -12.11 0.27
N HIS A 17 7.46 -12.89 -0.07
CA HIS A 17 7.59 -14.20 -0.69
C HIS A 17 7.36 -14.18 -2.22
N GLY A 18 7.17 -13.01 -2.83
CA GLY A 18 7.03 -12.85 -4.28
C GLY A 18 5.59 -12.85 -4.82
N GLY A 19 4.59 -12.93 -3.95
CA GLY A 19 3.18 -12.70 -4.32
C GLY A 19 2.91 -11.23 -4.66
N ARG A 20 1.97 -10.97 -5.56
CA ARG A 20 1.63 -9.62 -6.02
C ARG A 20 0.43 -9.08 -5.27
N ALA A 21 0.47 -7.79 -4.95
CA ALA A 21 -0.62 -7.07 -4.30
C ALA A 21 -1.00 -5.86 -5.17
N ILE A 22 -2.30 -5.71 -5.41
CA ILE A 22 -2.85 -4.60 -6.21
C ILE A 22 -3.83 -3.87 -5.32
N SER A 23 -3.56 -2.59 -5.03
CA SER A 23 -4.52 -1.77 -4.28
C SER A 23 -5.80 -1.57 -5.09
N ALA A 24 -6.93 -1.46 -4.41
CA ALA A 24 -8.23 -1.19 -4.99
C ALA A 24 -8.23 0.13 -5.79
N GLY A 25 -7.40 1.11 -5.38
CA GLY A 25 -7.18 2.35 -6.13
C GLY A 25 -6.50 2.17 -7.49
N GLY A 26 -5.78 1.05 -7.72
CA GLY A 26 -5.16 0.69 -9.00
C GLY A 26 -6.10 -0.03 -9.98
N ALA A 27 -7.26 -0.52 -9.52
CA ALA A 27 -8.21 -1.26 -10.35
C ALA A 27 -9.16 -0.37 -11.18
N GLY A 28 -9.01 0.96 -11.12
CA GLY A 28 -9.89 1.92 -11.84
C GLY A 28 -11.33 1.95 -11.35
N THR A 29 -11.65 1.20 -10.29
CA THR A 29 -12.98 1.16 -9.69
C THR A 29 -13.11 2.30 -8.69
N ARG A 30 -14.09 3.20 -8.91
CA ARG A 30 -14.55 4.23 -7.94
C ARG A 30 -15.13 3.64 -6.63
N ALA A 31 -14.91 2.35 -6.37
CA ALA A 31 -15.56 1.54 -5.35
C ALA A 31 -14.57 0.88 -4.38
N GLY A 32 -13.29 1.28 -4.41
CA GLY A 32 -12.41 1.05 -3.26
C GLY A 32 -12.73 2.06 -2.17
N VAL A 33 -12.34 1.77 -0.92
CA VAL A 33 -12.17 2.78 0.15
C VAL A 33 -10.94 3.67 -0.19
N GLY A 34 -10.85 4.08 -1.45
CA GLY A 34 -9.84 4.96 -1.98
C GLY A 34 -10.26 6.38 -1.66
N ALA A 35 -9.33 7.13 -1.10
CA ALA A 35 -9.50 8.54 -0.83
C ALA A 35 -9.88 9.31 -2.12
N GLU A 36 -10.68 10.36 -1.96
CA GLU A 36 -11.14 11.24 -3.05
C GLU A 36 -9.99 12.02 -3.73
N VAL A 37 -8.81 11.97 -3.12
CA VAL A 37 -7.56 12.55 -3.61
C VAL A 37 -6.86 11.60 -4.60
N LEU A 38 -6.57 12.13 -5.78
CA LEU A 38 -5.89 11.47 -6.87
C LEU A 38 -4.49 12.08 -7.09
N ILE A 39 -3.51 11.23 -7.42
CA ILE A 39 -2.19 11.60 -7.92
C ILE A 39 -2.07 11.04 -9.33
N ASP A 40 -1.94 11.91 -10.33
CA ASP A 40 -1.90 11.56 -11.76
C ASP A 40 -3.08 10.65 -12.18
N GLY A 41 -4.26 10.87 -11.58
CA GLY A 41 -5.48 10.12 -11.84
C GLY A 41 -5.65 8.82 -11.05
N ALA A 42 -4.66 8.40 -10.26
CA ALA A 42 -4.73 7.23 -9.39
C ALA A 42 -5.01 7.63 -7.93
N SER A 43 -5.96 6.96 -7.28
CA SER A 43 -6.30 7.24 -5.87
C SER A 43 -5.11 6.99 -4.94
N VAL A 44 -4.97 7.85 -3.93
CA VAL A 44 -4.02 7.61 -2.84
C VAL A 44 -4.47 6.41 -2.00
N VAL A 45 -3.51 5.61 -1.55
CA VAL A 45 -3.76 4.45 -0.69
C VAL A 45 -3.72 4.91 0.76
N THR A 46 -4.70 4.49 1.56
CA THR A 46 -4.81 4.86 2.97
C THR A 46 -4.57 3.66 3.89
N ALA A 47 -4.29 3.92 5.18
CA ALA A 47 -4.09 2.88 6.18
C ALA A 47 -5.35 2.01 6.44
N ALA A 48 -6.53 2.48 6.03
CA ALA A 48 -7.76 1.69 6.10
C ALA A 48 -7.83 0.57 5.04
N GLU A 49 -6.97 0.62 4.02
CA GLU A 49 -7.04 -0.33 2.91
C GLU A 49 -6.45 -1.70 3.28
N VAL A 50 -7.25 -2.75 3.11
CA VAL A 50 -6.77 -4.14 3.14
C VAL A 50 -6.51 -4.58 1.70
N ILE A 51 -5.25 -4.86 1.38
CA ILE A 51 -4.84 -5.18 0.01
C ILE A 51 -4.72 -6.69 -0.15
N THR A 52 -5.42 -7.26 -1.13
CA THR A 52 -5.33 -8.70 -1.44
C THR A 52 -4.00 -9.04 -2.09
N VAL A 53 -3.40 -10.13 -1.64
CA VAL A 53 -2.19 -10.73 -2.22
C VAL A 53 -2.59 -11.95 -3.03
N SER A 54 -2.07 -12.06 -4.26
CA SER A 54 -2.26 -13.22 -5.13
C SER A 54 -0.92 -13.82 -5.57
N GLY A 55 -0.91 -15.13 -5.84
CA GLY A 55 0.28 -15.83 -6.36
C GLY A 55 1.45 -15.97 -5.38
N CYS A 56 1.22 -15.88 -4.07
CA CYS A 56 2.27 -16.07 -3.07
C CYS A 56 2.67 -17.57 -2.97
N PRO A 57 3.93 -17.94 -3.26
CA PRO A 57 4.40 -19.34 -3.22
C PRO A 57 4.82 -19.82 -1.82
N HIS A 58 4.61 -19.02 -0.77
CA HIS A 58 5.13 -19.32 0.57
C HIS A 58 4.64 -20.65 1.12
N SER A 59 5.56 -21.42 1.70
CA SER A 59 5.27 -22.68 2.38
C SER A 59 6.20 -22.87 3.57
N VAL A 60 5.69 -23.55 4.59
CA VAL A 60 6.44 -23.95 5.80
C VAL A 60 6.31 -25.47 5.92
N ASP A 61 7.42 -26.18 6.05
CA ASP A 61 7.46 -27.65 6.09
C ASP A 61 6.67 -28.33 4.96
N ARG A 62 6.80 -27.80 3.73
CA ARG A 62 6.07 -28.23 2.52
C ARG A 62 4.54 -28.05 2.58
N ARG A 63 4.02 -27.34 3.58
CA ARG A 63 2.60 -26.96 3.64
C ARG A 63 2.43 -25.53 3.14
N PRO A 64 1.55 -25.28 2.15
CA PRO A 64 1.27 -23.92 1.70
C PRO A 64 0.83 -23.01 2.85
N ARG A 65 1.43 -21.82 2.90
CA ARG A 65 1.13 -20.74 3.84
C ARG A 65 1.11 -19.39 3.08
N PRO A 66 0.34 -19.26 1.99
CA PRO A 66 0.39 -18.06 1.17
C PRO A 66 -0.05 -16.84 1.97
N CYS A 67 0.62 -15.71 1.73
CA CYS A 67 0.08 -14.41 2.10
C CYS A 67 -1.21 -14.18 1.30
N THR A 68 -2.26 -13.71 1.95
CA THR A 68 -3.56 -13.42 1.34
C THR A 68 -3.93 -11.95 1.44
N THR A 69 -3.42 -11.24 2.46
CA THR A 69 -3.71 -9.82 2.67
C THR A 69 -2.49 -9.04 3.15
N ILE A 70 -2.49 -7.74 2.91
CA ILE A 70 -1.62 -6.74 3.53
C ILE A 70 -2.53 -5.82 4.35
N ARG A 71 -2.15 -5.55 5.58
CA ARG A 71 -2.83 -4.60 6.46
C ARG A 71 -1.82 -3.60 7.02
N TRP A 72 -2.30 -2.43 7.39
CA TRP A 72 -1.48 -1.35 7.92
C TRP A 72 -1.87 -1.09 9.37
N PRO A 73 -0.91 -0.66 10.22
CA PRO A 73 -1.25 -0.24 11.57
C PRO A 73 -2.27 0.91 11.51
N PRO A 74 -3.31 0.90 12.38
CA PRO A 74 -4.35 1.91 12.39
C PRO A 74 -3.84 3.28 12.86
N ASP A 75 -2.80 3.28 13.70
CA ASP A 75 -2.26 4.47 14.35
C ASP A 75 -1.05 4.96 13.55
N ALA A 76 -1.28 5.93 12.67
CA ALA A 76 -0.22 6.82 12.25
C ALA A 76 -0.15 7.98 13.25
N ASP A 77 1.06 8.45 13.56
CA ASP A 77 1.32 9.55 14.49
C ASP A 77 0.38 10.77 14.24
N ASP A 78 0.19 11.63 15.23
CA ASP A 78 -0.63 12.85 15.08
C ASP A 78 -0.19 13.72 13.89
N HIS A 79 1.07 13.59 13.47
CA HIS A 79 1.66 14.28 12.32
C HIS A 79 1.43 13.62 10.95
N ALA A 80 0.67 12.53 10.88
CA ALA A 80 0.39 11.86 9.61
C ALA A 80 -0.44 12.74 8.66
N VAL A 81 -0.10 12.70 7.38
CA VAL A 81 -0.94 13.25 6.31
C VAL A 81 -2.20 12.41 6.20
N ARG A 82 -3.38 13.04 6.24
CA ARG A 82 -4.68 12.35 6.28
C ARG A 82 -5.57 12.81 5.14
N VAL A 83 -6.38 11.89 4.61
CA VAL A 83 -7.52 12.18 3.74
C VAL A 83 -8.76 11.60 4.43
N ASP A 84 -9.80 12.42 4.58
CA ASP A 84 -11.03 12.07 5.30
C ASP A 84 -10.78 11.52 6.72
N GLY A 85 -9.75 12.06 7.39
CA GLY A 85 -9.32 11.63 8.72
C GLY A 85 -8.50 10.34 8.76
N VAL A 86 -8.32 9.64 7.62
CA VAL A 86 -7.53 8.40 7.52
C VAL A 86 -6.10 8.71 7.06
N PRO A 87 -5.06 8.18 7.73
CA PRO A 87 -3.68 8.36 7.29
C PRO A 87 -3.43 7.83 5.87
N VAL A 88 -2.77 8.63 5.03
CA VAL A 88 -2.25 8.16 3.73
C VAL A 88 -0.99 7.33 3.95
N LEU A 89 -0.79 6.31 3.13
CA LEU A 89 0.43 5.50 3.20
C LEU A 89 1.61 6.26 2.61
N LEU A 90 2.71 6.28 3.36
CA LEU A 90 3.99 6.85 2.94
C LEU A 90 5.03 5.73 2.85
N THR A 91 5.84 5.76 1.79
CA THR A 91 7.09 4.97 1.69
C THR A 91 8.29 5.90 1.85
N GLY A 92 9.35 5.47 2.54
CA GLY A 92 10.47 6.35 2.85
C GLY A 92 11.45 5.76 3.86
N SER A 93 12.63 6.38 3.93
CA SER A 93 13.78 5.91 4.72
C SER A 93 13.59 5.98 6.24
N THR A 94 12.59 6.74 6.72
CA THR A 94 12.28 6.88 8.15
C THR A 94 10.76 7.03 8.34
N GLY A 95 10.11 6.03 8.90
CA GLY A 95 8.74 6.16 9.44
C GLY A 95 7.58 6.06 8.43
N GLY A 96 7.73 5.35 7.32
CA GLY A 96 6.55 4.90 6.56
C GLY A 96 5.76 3.87 7.38
N ALA A 97 4.43 3.95 7.38
CA ALA A 97 3.58 2.91 7.96
C ALA A 97 4.00 1.57 7.34
N THR A 98 4.68 0.73 8.12
CA THR A 98 5.18 -0.55 7.61
C THR A 98 4.04 -1.54 7.70
N GLY A 99 3.45 -1.83 6.54
CA GLY A 99 2.38 -2.82 6.44
C GLY A 99 2.87 -4.19 6.90
N MET A 100 1.92 -5.09 7.11
CA MET A 100 2.17 -6.47 7.49
C MET A 100 1.43 -7.38 6.52
N CYS A 101 2.16 -8.29 5.88
CA CYS A 101 1.54 -9.38 5.13
C CYS A 101 0.98 -10.42 6.10
N PHE A 102 -0.18 -10.98 5.79
CA PHE A 102 -0.85 -12.01 6.59
C PHE A 102 -1.22 -13.21 5.74
N SER A 103 -1.14 -14.40 6.31
CA SER A 103 -1.75 -15.61 5.75
C SER A 103 -3.26 -15.65 5.97
N ALA A 104 -3.95 -16.66 5.43
CA ALA A 104 -5.40 -16.80 5.54
C ALA A 104 -5.91 -16.90 6.99
N ASP A 105 -5.10 -17.46 7.89
CA ASP A 105 -5.31 -17.57 9.33
C ASP A 105 -4.81 -16.33 10.12
N LEU A 106 -4.51 -15.23 9.42
CA LEU A 106 -4.04 -13.97 10.01
C LEU A 106 -2.73 -14.10 10.80
N VAL A 107 -1.86 -15.05 10.43
CA VAL A 107 -0.50 -15.11 10.96
C VAL A 107 0.36 -14.07 10.23
N PRO A 108 1.13 -13.23 10.96
CA PRO A 108 2.09 -12.29 10.37
C PRO A 108 3.17 -12.97 9.52
N GLN A 109 3.47 -12.42 8.34
CA GLN A 109 4.36 -13.00 7.32
C GLN A 109 5.50 -12.07 6.89
N GLY A 110 5.75 -10.98 7.61
CA GLY A 110 6.78 -9.99 7.26
C GLY A 110 6.25 -8.77 6.47
N PRO A 111 7.03 -7.69 6.40
CA PRO A 111 6.61 -6.45 5.76
C PRO A 111 6.48 -6.61 4.24
N PRO A 112 5.54 -5.91 3.58
CA PRO A 112 5.46 -5.88 2.14
C PRO A 112 6.63 -5.10 1.54
N VAL A 113 6.97 -5.44 0.30
CA VAL A 113 7.87 -4.64 -0.52
C VAL A 113 7.02 -3.65 -1.31
N ILE A 114 7.31 -2.36 -1.14
CA ILE A 114 6.63 -1.28 -1.86
C ILE A 114 7.65 -0.65 -2.80
N ALA A 115 7.49 -0.87 -4.09
CA ALA A 115 8.23 -0.14 -5.11
C ALA A 115 7.39 1.09 -5.51
N SER A 116 7.83 2.26 -5.05
CA SER A 116 7.31 3.53 -5.55
C SER A 116 7.71 3.70 -7.01
N VAL A 117 6.71 3.89 -7.88
CA VAL A 117 6.93 4.39 -9.24
C VAL A 117 7.22 5.89 -9.16
N HIS A 118 8.48 6.30 -8.94
CA HIS A 118 8.82 7.72 -9.03
C HIS A 118 9.30 8.15 -10.42
N ARG A 119 8.44 8.98 -11.03
CA ARG A 119 8.57 10.12 -11.98
C ARG A 119 9.59 10.09 -13.13
N GLY A 120 9.04 10.41 -14.31
CA GLY A 120 9.75 11.22 -15.31
C GLY A 120 10.18 12.56 -14.70
N ARG A 121 11.49 12.84 -14.80
CA ARG A 121 12.10 14.13 -14.42
C ARG A 121 11.34 15.29 -15.07
N GLY A 122 10.71 16.15 -14.27
CA GLY A 122 10.23 17.48 -14.71
C GLY A 122 8.72 17.66 -14.88
N GLY A 123 7.89 16.62 -14.72
CA GLY A 123 6.43 16.77 -14.69
C GLY A 123 5.94 17.15 -13.29
N ARG A 124 5.16 18.23 -13.18
CA ARG A 124 4.36 18.50 -11.97
C ARG A 124 3.38 17.33 -11.83
N GLN A 125 3.44 16.57 -10.74
CA GLN A 125 2.38 15.60 -10.43
C GLN A 125 1.08 16.37 -10.22
N GLY A 126 0.04 15.97 -10.93
CA GLY A 126 -1.28 16.56 -10.77
C GLY A 126 -1.94 15.96 -9.52
N VAL A 127 -2.19 16.81 -8.53
CA VAL A 127 -3.04 16.45 -7.39
C VAL A 127 -4.42 17.01 -7.64
N SER A 128 -5.44 16.17 -7.55
CA SER A 128 -6.84 16.61 -7.60
C SER A 128 -7.64 15.94 -6.50
N SER A 129 -8.64 16.65 -5.98
CA SER A 129 -9.75 16.08 -5.21
C SER A 129 -11.01 16.17 -6.07
N ARG A 130 -11.98 15.30 -5.82
CA ARG A 130 -13.34 15.46 -6.34
C ARG A 130 -14.22 16.20 -5.34
#